data_AF-A0A1H6BTQ7-F1
#
_entry.id   AF-A0A1H6BTQ7-F1
#
_cell.length_a   1.000
_cell.length_b   1.000
_cell.length_c   1.000
_cell.angle_alpha   90.00
_cell.angle_beta   90.00
_cell.angle_gamma   90.00
#
_symmetry.space_group_name_H-M   'P 1'
#
loop_
_entity.id
_entity.type
_entity.pdbx_description
1 polymer ?
#
loop_
_entity_poly.entity_id
_entity_poly.type
_entity_poly.pdbx_seq_one_letter_code
_entity_poly.pdbx_strand_id
1 'polypeptide(L)'
;MFQEPTSAVSELVLQAGTQLSESLRMGLLAYELIGAALGVFIAFLAYRGYRRNKSRPMLFVAVGFALALGVPLILTVVYLVLPITGGRVVLQATSQTFEVAGLLCIIYGLRL
;
A
#
# COMPACT_ATOMS: atom_id res chain seq x y z
N MET A 1 51.73 10.24 14.03
CA MET A 1 50.50 10.37 13.20
C MET A 1 50.34 9.06 12.43
N PHE A 2 49.89 8.00 13.12
CA PHE A 2 49.58 6.69 12.54
C PHE A 2 48.10 6.45 12.85
N GLN A 3 47.25 6.55 11.84
CA GLN A 3 45.82 6.30 11.94
C GLN A 3 45.63 4.78 12.18
N GLU A 4 44.98 4.40 13.28
CA GLU A 4 44.71 3.00 13.63
C GLU A 4 43.88 2.32 12.51
N PRO A 5 44.23 1.11 12.05
CA PRO A 5 43.56 0.42 10.95
C PRO A 5 42.09 0.02 11.25
N THR A 6 41.63 0.21 12.48
CA THR A 6 40.27 -0.10 12.94
C THR A 6 39.21 0.88 12.41
N SER A 7 39.57 2.13 12.08
CA SER A 7 38.61 3.10 11.54
C SER A 7 38.16 2.75 10.12
N ALA A 8 39.08 2.31 9.26
CA ALA A 8 38.76 1.95 7.87
C ALA A 8 37.82 0.74 7.77
N VAL A 9 38.00 -0.25 8.66
CA VAL A 9 37.14 -1.44 8.72
C VAL A 9 35.72 -1.07 9.17
N SER A 10 35.58 -0.17 10.15
CA SER A 10 34.26 0.28 10.62
C SER A 10 33.50 1.13 9.60
N GLU A 11 34.20 1.98 8.84
CA GLU A 11 33.61 2.74 7.72
C GLU A 11 33.12 1.81 6.61
N LEU A 12 33.90 0.80 6.23
CA LEU A 12 33.51 -0.21 5.24
C LEU A 12 32.25 -0.98 5.67
N VAL A 13 32.16 -1.36 6.95
CA VAL A 13 30.98 -2.07 7.49
C VAL A 13 29.76 -1.16 7.52
N LEU A 14 29.90 0.10 7.92
CA LEU A 14 28.81 1.08 7.88
C LEU A 14 28.35 1.36 6.44
N GLN A 15 29.28 1.47 5.50
CA GLN A 15 28.97 1.72 4.10
C GLN A 15 28.26 0.54 3.45
N ALA A 16 28.71 -0.69 3.71
CA ALA A 16 28.03 -1.90 3.25
C ALA A 16 26.62 -2.00 3.85
N GLY A 17 26.46 -1.71 5.16
CA GLY A 17 25.17 -1.70 5.82
C GLY A 17 24.20 -0.66 5.25
N THR A 18 24.68 0.56 4.98
CA THR A 18 23.85 1.63 4.40
C THR A 18 23.43 1.32 2.97
N GLN A 19 24.33 0.81 2.11
CA GLN A 19 23.99 0.40 0.75
C GLN A 19 22.95 -0.73 0.70
N LEU A 20 23.09 -1.73 1.57
CA LEU A 20 22.11 -2.80 1.71
C LEU A 20 20.76 -2.25 2.18
N SER A 21 20.75 -1.34 3.14
CA SER A 21 19.53 -0.74 3.67
C SER A 21 18.76 0.08 2.63
N GLU A 22 19.46 0.86 1.79
CA GLU A 22 18.84 1.61 0.69
C GLU A 22 18.30 0.66 -0.39
N SER A 23 19.04 -0.39 -0.72
CA SER A 23 18.59 -1.42 -1.68
C SER A 23 17.32 -2.11 -1.21
N LEU A 24 17.26 -2.50 0.07
CA LEU A 24 16.07 -3.10 0.69
C LEU A 24 14.90 -2.13 0.73
N ARG A 25 15.16 -0.86 1.06
CA ARG A 25 14.13 0.18 1.12
C ARG A 25 13.50 0.44 -0.26
N MET A 26 14.32 0.53 -1.31
CA MET A 26 13.83 0.62 -2.68
C MET A 26 13.04 -0.63 -3.10
N GLY A 27 13.50 -1.82 -2.70
CA GLY A 27 12.79 -3.08 -2.93
C GLY A 27 11.41 -3.13 -2.27
N LEU A 28 11.31 -2.71 -1.01
CA LEU A 28 10.03 -2.60 -0.29
C LEU A 28 9.08 -1.61 -0.97
N LEU A 29 9.56 -0.42 -1.33
CA LEU A 29 8.75 0.57 -2.05
C LEU A 29 8.26 0.03 -3.40
N ALA A 30 9.11 -0.67 -4.15
CA ALA A 30 8.71 -1.31 -5.40
C ALA A 30 7.66 -2.39 -5.17
N TYR A 31 7.81 -3.22 -4.13
CA TYR A 31 6.83 -4.24 -3.76
C TYR A 31 5.48 -3.63 -3.36
N GLU A 32 5.49 -2.56 -2.56
CA GLU A 32 4.29 -1.80 -2.20
C GLU A 32 3.61 -1.21 -3.44
N LEU A 33 4.37 -0.64 -4.39
CA LEU A 33 3.85 -0.11 -5.66
C LEU A 33 3.25 -1.21 -6.55
N ILE A 34 3.81 -2.42 -6.54
CA ILE A 34 3.24 -3.55 -7.27
C ILE A 34 1.92 -3.99 -6.63
N GLY A 35 1.88 -4.14 -5.30
CA GLY A 35 0.65 -4.44 -4.56
C GLY A 35 -0.43 -3.38 -4.78
N ALA A 36 -0.02 -2.12 -4.80
CA ALA A 36 -0.85 -0.97 -5.14
C ALA A 36 -1.50 -1.11 -6.53
N ALA A 37 -0.66 -1.30 -7.54
CA ALA A 37 -1.09 -1.44 -8.93
C ALA A 37 -2.03 -2.65 -9.11
N LEU A 38 -1.70 -3.78 -8.47
CA LEU A 38 -2.55 -4.97 -8.47
C LEU A 38 -3.90 -4.71 -7.80
N GLY A 39 -3.95 -4.00 -6.68
CA GLY A 39 -5.21 -3.63 -6.02
C GLY A 39 -6.12 -2.79 -6.92
N VAL A 40 -5.56 -1.79 -7.61
CA VAL A 40 -6.29 -0.98 -8.59
C VAL A 40 -6.74 -1.83 -9.78
N PHE A 41 -5.88 -2.73 -10.26
CA PHE A 41 -6.20 -3.62 -11.37
C PHE A 41 -7.35 -4.56 -11.02
N ILE A 42 -7.35 -5.16 -9.82
CA ILE A 42 -8.43 -6.04 -9.36
C ILE A 42 -9.74 -5.26 -9.22
N ALA A 43 -9.71 -4.03 -8.69
CA ALA A 43 -10.89 -3.15 -8.64
C ALA A 43 -11.44 -2.85 -10.05
N PHE A 44 -10.55 -2.58 -11.01
CA PHE A 44 -10.94 -2.39 -12.42
C PHE A 44 -11.54 -3.66 -13.04
N LEU A 45 -10.99 -4.84 -12.75
CA LEU A 45 -11.54 -6.12 -13.20
C LEU A 45 -12.93 -6.37 -12.64
N ALA A 46 -13.14 -6.09 -11.34
CA ALA A 46 -14.44 -6.22 -10.70
C ALA A 46 -15.48 -5.29 -11.34
N TYR A 47 -15.12 -4.03 -11.59
CA TYR A 47 -15.98 -3.07 -12.30
C TYR A 47 -16.30 -3.52 -13.73
N ARG A 48 -15.31 -4.01 -14.47
CA ARG A 48 -15.49 -4.50 -15.84
C ARG A 48 -16.38 -5.75 -15.89
N GLY A 49 -16.26 -6.64 -14.90
CA GLY A 49 -17.13 -7.80 -14.73
C GLY A 49 -18.58 -7.40 -14.44
N TYR A 50 -18.79 -6.43 -13.55
CA TYR A 50 -20.12 -5.89 -13.23
C TYR A 50 -20.82 -5.34 -14.49
N ARG A 51 -20.09 -4.56 -15.30
CA ARG A 51 -20.64 -3.97 -16.54
C ARG A 51 -21.06 -5.02 -17.57
N ARG A 52 -20.44 -6.21 -17.60
CA ARG A 52 -20.77 -7.28 -18.56
C ARG A 52 -21.93 -8.16 -18.14
N ASN A 53 -22.08 -8.48 -16.85
CA ASN A 53 -23.10 -9.45 -16.39
C ASN A 53 -24.34 -8.85 -15.73
N LYS A 54 -24.37 -7.54 -15.40
CA LYS A 54 -25.52 -6.86 -14.73
C LYS A 54 -25.99 -7.51 -13.41
N SER A 55 -25.22 -8.43 -12.83
CA SER A 55 -25.54 -9.07 -11.55
C SER A 55 -25.28 -8.08 -10.41
N ARG A 56 -26.36 -7.68 -9.72
CA ARG A 56 -26.36 -6.79 -8.55
C ARG A 56 -25.33 -7.17 -7.44
N PRO A 57 -25.05 -8.46 -7.16
CA PRO A 57 -24.04 -8.86 -6.18
C PRO A 57 -22.61 -8.38 -6.54
N MET A 58 -22.30 -8.30 -7.84
CA MET A 58 -20.95 -7.97 -8.33
C MET A 58 -20.59 -6.49 -8.13
N LEU A 59 -21.58 -5.62 -8.00
CA LEU A 59 -21.38 -4.19 -7.69
C LEU A 59 -20.89 -4.00 -6.26
N PHE A 60 -21.49 -4.71 -5.30
CA PHE A 60 -21.09 -4.66 -3.89
C PHE A 60 -19.66 -5.16 -3.69
N VAL A 61 -19.25 -6.20 -4.42
CA VAL A 61 -17.86 -6.69 -4.41
C VAL A 61 -16.91 -5.65 -5.02
N ALA A 62 -17.27 -5.02 -6.14
CA ALA A 62 -16.44 -4.00 -6.78
C ALA A 62 -16.26 -2.75 -5.89
N VAL A 63 -17.35 -2.28 -5.27
CA VAL A 63 -17.31 -1.15 -4.31
C VAL A 63 -16.53 -1.53 -3.07
N GLY A 64 -16.70 -2.75 -2.56
CA GLY A 64 -15.94 -3.26 -1.42
C GLY A 64 -14.43 -3.31 -1.69
N PHE A 65 -14.00 -3.73 -2.87
CA PHE A 65 -12.60 -3.69 -3.29
C PHE A 65 -12.08 -2.26 -3.47
N ALA A 66 -12.89 -1.36 -4.05
CA ALA A 66 -12.53 0.05 -4.21
C ALA A 66 -12.36 0.75 -2.86
N LEU A 67 -13.21 0.44 -1.88
CA LEU A 67 -13.07 0.96 -0.51
C LEU A 67 -11.89 0.32 0.23
N ALA A 68 -11.74 -1.01 0.14
CA ALA A 68 -10.73 -1.72 0.92
C ALA A 68 -9.30 -1.50 0.40
N LEU A 69 -9.10 -1.35 -0.90
CA LEU A 69 -7.77 -1.17 -1.48
C LEU A 69 -7.58 0.22 -2.09
N GLY A 70 -8.58 0.72 -2.81
CA GLY A 70 -8.47 2.00 -3.51
C GLY A 70 -8.35 3.19 -2.56
N VAL A 71 -9.14 3.24 -1.49
CA VAL A 71 -9.11 4.37 -0.53
C VAL A 71 -7.79 4.41 0.25
N PRO A 72 -7.30 3.33 0.89
CA PRO A 72 -6.00 3.34 1.57
C PRO A 72 -4.84 3.67 0.64
N LEU A 73 -4.92 3.22 -0.63
CA LEU A 73 -3.92 3.56 -1.63
C LEU A 73 -3.88 5.04 -1.95
N ILE A 74 -5.03 5.65 -2.22
CA ILE A 74 -5.12 7.07 -2.52
C ILE A 74 -4.60 7.87 -1.32
N LEU A 75 -5.00 7.52 -0.09
CA LEU A 75 -4.49 8.17 1.12
C LEU A 75 -2.97 8.06 1.25
N THR A 76 -2.41 6.88 0.96
CA THR A 76 -0.95 6.65 1.02
C THR A 76 -0.21 7.50 -0.01
N VAL A 77 -0.68 7.52 -1.26
CA VAL A 77 -0.08 8.35 -2.34
C VAL A 77 -0.19 9.83 -2.00
N VAL A 78 -1.36 10.29 -1.53
CA VAL A 78 -1.57 11.69 -1.12
C VAL A 78 -0.63 12.08 0.02
N TYR A 79 -0.43 11.22 1.01
CA TYR A 79 0.51 11.49 2.11
C TYR A 79 1.98 11.49 1.68
N LEU A 80 2.32 10.66 0.68
CA LEU A 80 3.68 10.66 0.11
C LEU A 80 3.98 11.96 -0.65
N VAL A 81 2.99 12.51 -1.34
CA VAL A 81 3.12 13.75 -2.13
C VAL A 81 2.99 15.01 -1.27
N LEU A 82 2.10 15.00 -0.28
CA LEU A 82 1.87 16.09 0.65
C LEU A 82 2.41 15.71 2.03
N PRO A 83 3.58 16.21 2.45
CA PRO A 83 4.16 15.88 3.75
C PRO A 83 3.37 16.59 4.86
N ILE A 84 2.20 16.05 5.22
CA ILE A 84 1.35 16.58 6.29
C ILE A 84 1.86 16.06 7.63
N THR A 85 2.57 16.90 8.38
CA THR A 85 3.10 16.60 9.71
C THR A 85 2.03 16.82 10.77
N GLY A 86 1.23 15.79 11.08
CA GLY A 86 0.31 15.85 12.24
C GLY A 86 -0.88 14.89 12.27
N GLY A 87 -1.16 14.16 11.20
CA GLY A 87 -2.42 13.38 11.08
C GLY A 87 -2.28 11.85 10.95
N ARG A 88 -1.10 11.26 11.21
CA ARG A 88 -0.85 9.83 10.90
C ARG A 88 -1.84 8.87 11.56
N VAL A 89 -2.19 9.11 12.82
CA VAL A 89 -3.15 8.26 13.56
C VAL A 89 -4.55 8.35 12.94
N VAL A 90 -4.99 9.54 12.56
CA VAL A 90 -6.31 9.77 11.94
C VAL A 90 -6.36 9.13 10.55
N LEU A 91 -5.30 9.28 9.74
CA LEU A 91 -5.18 8.64 8.45
C LEU A 91 -5.21 7.11 8.57
N GLN A 92 -4.46 6.55 9.52
CA GLN A 92 -4.42 5.11 9.76
C GLN A 92 -5.78 4.57 10.21
N ALA A 93 -6.43 5.24 11.16
CA ALA A 93 -7.76 4.87 11.62
C ALA A 93 -8.80 4.97 10.49
N THR A 94 -8.70 6.00 9.64
CA THR A 94 -9.58 6.17 8.47
C THR A 94 -9.38 5.03 7.48
N SER A 95 -8.15 4.76 7.07
CA SER A 95 -7.83 3.64 6.17
C SER A 95 -8.34 2.31 6.72
N GLN A 96 -8.11 2.04 8.00
CA GLN A 96 -8.55 0.80 8.63
C GLN A 96 -10.09 0.68 8.68
N THR A 97 -10.80 1.78 8.92
CA THR A 97 -12.27 1.80 8.89
C THR A 97 -12.80 1.50 7.49
N PHE A 98 -12.16 2.08 6.46
CA PHE A 98 -12.51 1.85 5.06
C PHE A 98 -12.20 0.42 4.59
N GLU A 99 -11.10 -0.17 5.07
CA GLU A 99 -10.79 -1.59 4.86
C GLU A 99 -11.87 -2.50 5.43
N VAL A 100 -12.25 -2.30 6.69
CA VAL A 100 -13.30 -3.09 7.35
C VAL A 100 -14.63 -2.93 6.62
N ALA A 101 -15.01 -1.69 6.27
CA ALA A 101 -16.24 -1.42 5.51
C ALA A 101 -16.21 -2.09 4.12
N GLY A 102 -15.06 -2.07 3.44
CA GLY A 102 -14.87 -2.72 2.15
C GLY A 102 -14.97 -4.24 2.24
N LEU A 103 -14.36 -4.85 3.26
CA LEU A 103 -14.47 -6.29 3.54
C LEU A 103 -15.92 -6.71 3.83
N LEU A 104 -16.66 -5.92 4.62
CA LEU A 104 -18.08 -6.15 4.88
C LEU A 104 -18.92 -6.07 3.59
N CYS A 105 -18.63 -5.13 2.69
CA CYS A 105 -19.27 -5.05 1.38
C CYS A 105 -18.98 -6.28 0.51
N ILE A 106 -17.74 -6.79 0.53
CA ILE A 106 -17.37 -8.01 -0.21
C ILE A 106 -18.14 -9.22 0.32
N ILE A 107 -18.20 -9.39 1.65
CA ILE A 107 -18.96 -10.49 2.29
C ILE A 107 -20.44 -10.40 1.95
N TYR A 108 -21.04 -9.20 2.03
CA TYR A 108 -22.44 -8.99 1.69
C TYR A 108 -22.73 -9.30 0.21
N GLY A 109 -21.83 -8.88 -0.69
CA GLY A 109 -21.92 -9.17 -2.12
C GLY A 109 -21.75 -10.64 -2.47
N LEU A 110 -21.03 -11.43 -1.67
CA LEU A 110 -20.92 -12.89 -1.85
C LEU A 110 -22.11 -13.66 -1.27
N ARG A 111 -22.84 -13.06 -0.32
CA ARG A 111 -24.01 -13.67 0.31
C ARG A 111 -25.32 -13.45 -0.45
N LEU A 112 -25.33 -12.55 -1.44
CA LEU A 112 -26.50 -12.15 -2.23
C LEU A 112 -26.55 -12.90 -3.57
#